data_AF-A0A9R1W7J0-F1
#
_entry.id   AF-A0A9R1W7J0-F1
#
_cell.length_a   1.000
_cell.length_b   1.000
_cell.length_c   1.000
_cell.angle_alpha   90.00
_cell.angle_beta   90.00
_cell.angle_gamma   90.00
#
_symmetry.space_group_name_H-M   'P 1'
#
loop_
_entity.id
_entity.type
_entity.pdbx_description
1 polymer ?
#
loop_
_entity_poly.entity_id
_entity_poly.type
_entity_poly.pdbx_seq_one_letter_code
_entity_poly.pdbx_strand_id
1 'polypeptide(L)'
;MRIYVMMLLLCTCVGIPFNAATYDISKDANLLFGILDDIVEEVGEDNFIQVIIDNASAYVKAGKLLEAKRPHLYWTPCAAHCIDLMLEGIGKQIPKVKSSLKRCMLENGYISNHAPVVNMMRNFTKERNLHRSAITRFATSFITLSQLMNQ
;
A
#
# COMPACT_ATOMS: atom_id res chain seq x y z
N MET A 1 -22.65 22.33 -3.05
CA MET A 1 -22.65 20.93 -2.56
C MET A 1 -21.22 20.42 -2.63
N ARG A 2 -20.57 20.14 -1.50
CA ARG A 2 -19.25 19.47 -1.48
C ARG A 2 -19.51 17.98 -1.32
N ILE A 3 -19.40 17.23 -2.42
CA ILE A 3 -19.47 15.76 -2.36
C ILE A 3 -18.14 15.29 -1.79
N TYR A 4 -18.13 14.92 -0.52
CA TYR A 4 -16.95 14.34 0.10
C TYR A 4 -16.81 12.90 -0.35
N VAL A 5 -16.04 12.67 -1.41
CA VAL A 5 -15.52 11.32 -1.70
C VAL A 5 -14.50 11.00 -0.60
N MET A 6 -15.02 10.54 0.54
CA MET A 6 -14.28 10.12 1.73
C MET A 6 -13.57 8.81 1.42
N MET A 7 -12.52 8.92 0.60
CA MET A 7 -11.62 7.83 0.19
C MET A 7 -10.82 7.39 1.40
N LEU A 8 -11.47 6.62 2.27
CA LEU A 8 -10.96 6.12 3.54
C LEU A 8 -9.93 5.00 3.30
N LEU A 9 -8.80 5.38 2.71
CA LEU A 9 -7.63 4.52 2.55
C LEU A 9 -7.14 4.08 3.93
N LEU A 10 -7.64 2.94 4.40
CA LEU A 10 -6.97 2.11 5.41
C LEU A 10 -5.72 1.41 4.82
N CYS A 11 -4.95 2.18 4.04
CA CYS A 11 -3.61 1.86 3.63
C CYS A 11 -2.67 2.54 4.62
N THR A 12 -1.81 1.76 5.29
CA THR A 12 -0.91 2.17 6.39
C THR A 12 0.24 3.09 5.96
N CYS A 13 0.09 3.81 4.84
CA CYS A 13 1.11 4.61 4.16
C CYS A 13 0.80 6.11 4.08
N VAL A 14 -0.38 6.58 4.51
CA VAL A 14 -0.79 8.00 4.33
C VAL A 14 -1.42 8.62 5.59
N GLY A 15 -0.56 9.17 6.45
CA GLY A 15 -0.72 10.48 7.10
C GLY A 15 -1.94 10.85 7.97
N ILE A 16 -3.00 10.06 8.06
CA ILE A 16 -4.20 10.38 8.85
C ILE A 16 -3.94 10.02 10.33
N PRO A 17 -4.10 10.95 11.29
CA PRO A 17 -3.84 10.71 12.70
C PRO A 17 -5.01 9.99 13.39
N PHE A 18 -5.30 8.75 12.99
CA PHE A 18 -6.23 7.88 13.72
C PHE A 18 -5.47 7.12 14.84
N ASN A 19 -5.95 7.22 16.08
CA ASN A 19 -5.14 6.90 17.26
C ASN A 19 -4.91 5.38 17.48
N ALA A 20 -3.64 5.00 17.50
CA ALA A 20 -3.04 4.05 18.45
C ALA A 20 -3.71 2.66 18.70
N ALA A 21 -3.90 1.84 17.65
CA ALA A 21 -4.10 0.38 17.81
C ALA A 21 -3.69 -0.45 16.56
N THR A 22 -2.68 0.01 15.82
CA THR A 22 -2.46 -0.28 14.38
C THR A 22 -1.81 -1.64 14.03
N TYR A 23 -2.05 -2.71 14.80
CA TYR A 23 -1.60 -4.06 14.42
C TYR A 23 -2.64 -5.14 14.67
N ASP A 24 -3.18 -5.25 15.90
CA ASP A 24 -4.08 -6.38 16.21
C ASP A 24 -5.49 -6.22 15.62
N ILE A 25 -5.97 -4.98 15.49
CA ILE A 25 -7.22 -4.64 14.80
C ILE A 25 -7.24 -5.19 13.36
N SER A 26 -6.09 -5.25 12.68
CA SER A 26 -6.01 -5.68 11.27
C SER A 26 -6.44 -7.13 11.00
N LYS A 27 -6.69 -7.93 12.04
CA LYS A 27 -7.04 -9.35 11.95
C LYS A 27 -8.51 -9.65 12.25
N ASP A 28 -9.22 -8.79 12.99
CA ASP A 28 -10.63 -9.00 13.33
C ASP A 28 -11.54 -8.18 12.41
N ALA A 29 -12.30 -8.88 11.58
CA ALA A 29 -13.26 -8.29 10.66
C ALA A 29 -14.44 -7.59 11.37
N ASN A 30 -14.80 -8.01 12.57
CA ASN A 30 -15.91 -7.40 13.33
C ASN A 30 -15.48 -6.07 13.95
N LEU A 31 -14.24 -6.00 14.44
CA LEU A 31 -13.67 -4.76 14.99
C LEU A 31 -13.37 -3.74 13.88
N LEU A 32 -12.86 -4.21 12.73
CA LEU A 32 -12.74 -3.39 11.52
C LEU A 32 -14.10 -2.90 11.01
N PHE A 33 -15.14 -3.76 11.05
CA PHE A 33 -16.50 -3.36 10.71
C PHE A 33 -17.00 -2.26 11.66
N GLY A 34 -16.91 -2.44 12.98
CA GLY A 34 -17.34 -1.43 13.96
C GLY A 34 -16.66 -0.07 13.75
N ILE A 35 -15.35 -0.04 13.52
CA ILE A 35 -14.62 1.22 13.28
C ILE A 35 -15.07 1.89 11.97
N LEU A 36 -15.36 1.12 10.92
CA LEU A 36 -15.93 1.65 9.68
C LEU A 36 -17.39 2.09 9.85
N ASP A 37 -18.12 1.45 10.76
CA ASP A 37 -19.51 1.75 11.11
C ASP A 37 -19.61 3.09 11.84
N ASP A 38 -18.83 3.25 12.92
CA ASP A 38 -18.71 4.47 13.73
C ASP A 38 -18.33 5.69 12.88
N ILE A 39 -17.35 5.54 11.96
CA ILE A 39 -16.90 6.62 11.07
C ILE A 39 -18.00 7.07 10.10
N VAL A 40 -18.87 6.15 9.65
CA VAL A 40 -20.00 6.50 8.78
C VAL A 40 -21.11 7.20 9.59
N GLU A 41 -21.34 6.80 10.83
CA GLU A 41 -22.32 7.45 11.71
C GLU A 41 -21.85 8.83 12.21
N GLU A 42 -20.54 9.04 12.45
CA GLU A 42 -19.95 10.34 12.83
C GLU A 42 -20.04 11.38 11.70
N VAL A 43 -19.65 10.99 10.48
CA VAL A 43 -19.58 11.90 9.31
C VAL A 43 -20.93 11.98 8.57
N GLY A 44 -21.85 11.06 8.83
CA GLY A 44 -23.23 11.07 8.37
C GLY A 44 -23.47 10.29 7.08
N GLU A 45 -24.57 9.53 7.08
CA GLU A 45 -25.03 8.62 6.02
C GLU A 45 -24.90 9.20 4.60
N ASP A 46 -25.54 10.35 4.35
CA ASP A 46 -25.63 10.99 3.03
C ASP A 46 -24.29 11.50 2.46
N ASN A 47 -23.23 11.55 3.28
CA ASN A 47 -21.91 12.03 2.85
C ASN A 47 -21.02 10.92 2.25
N PHE A 48 -21.42 9.64 2.34
CA PHE A 48 -20.67 8.52 1.77
C PHE A 48 -21.35 7.94 0.52
N ILE A 49 -20.52 7.45 -0.41
CA ILE A 49 -20.95 6.77 -1.64
C ILE A 49 -20.13 5.47 -1.84
N GLN A 50 -18.84 5.50 -1.49
CA GLN A 50 -17.92 4.38 -1.71
C GLN A 50 -16.88 4.31 -0.59
N VAL A 51 -16.55 3.09 -0.17
CA VAL A 51 -15.47 2.78 0.78
C VAL A 51 -14.39 1.96 0.07
N ILE A 52 -13.14 2.43 0.13
CA ILE A 52 -11.99 1.85 -0.59
C ILE A 52 -10.92 1.42 0.43
N ILE A 53 -10.89 0.13 0.77
CA ILE A 53 -10.02 -0.44 1.82
C ILE A 53 -9.17 -1.59 1.30
N ASP A 54 -8.26 -2.07 2.14
CA ASP A 54 -7.29 -3.13 1.80
C ASP A 54 -7.95 -4.44 1.32
N ASN A 55 -7.24 -5.23 0.51
CA ASN A 55 -7.75 -6.49 -0.04
C ASN A 55 -7.46 -7.71 0.87
N ALA A 56 -6.77 -7.50 2.00
CA ALA A 56 -6.59 -8.53 3.02
C ALA A 56 -7.93 -9.02 3.61
N SER A 57 -7.99 -10.30 3.98
CA SER A 57 -9.24 -11.05 4.21
C SER A 57 -10.12 -10.53 5.36
N ALA A 58 -9.56 -9.82 6.34
CA ALA A 58 -10.33 -9.17 7.40
C ALA A 58 -11.06 -7.92 6.88
N TYR A 59 -10.39 -7.09 6.07
CA TYR A 59 -10.96 -5.89 5.44
C TYR A 59 -12.03 -6.26 4.40
N VAL A 60 -11.81 -7.30 3.59
CA VAL A 60 -12.81 -7.81 2.64
C VAL A 60 -14.09 -8.29 3.35
N LYS A 61 -13.98 -8.85 4.56
CA LYS A 61 -15.14 -9.20 5.39
C LYS A 61 -15.82 -7.96 5.96
N ALA A 62 -15.06 -7.05 6.57
CA ALA A 62 -15.58 -5.82 7.17
C ALA A 62 -16.32 -4.94 6.14
N GLY A 63 -15.75 -4.77 4.94
CA GLY A 63 -16.37 -4.04 3.84
C GLY A 63 -17.69 -4.65 3.37
N LYS A 64 -17.78 -5.98 3.28
CA LYS A 64 -19.02 -6.68 2.95
C LYS A 64 -20.08 -6.62 4.04
N LEU A 65 -19.67 -6.58 5.32
CA LEU A 65 -20.60 -6.33 6.43
C LEU A 65 -21.14 -4.89 6.39
N LEU A 66 -20.31 -3.91 6.02
CA LEU A 66 -20.71 -2.51 5.86
C LEU A 66 -21.69 -2.33 4.69
N GLU A 67 -21.38 -2.89 3.53
CA GLU A 67 -22.25 -2.94 2.33
C GLU A 67 -23.59 -3.66 2.62
N ALA A 68 -23.58 -4.69 3.48
CA ALA A 68 -24.80 -5.36 3.94
C ALA A 68 -25.62 -4.56 4.97
N LYS A 69 -24.99 -3.77 5.86
CA LYS A 69 -25.70 -2.82 6.76
C LYS A 69 -26.25 -1.63 5.97
N ARG A 70 -25.54 -1.17 4.93
CA ARG A 70 -25.83 0.07 4.19
C ARG A 70 -25.90 -0.14 2.67
N PRO A 71 -27.08 -0.50 2.11
CA PRO A 71 -27.25 -0.79 0.68
C PRO A 71 -26.99 0.37 -0.29
N HIS A 72 -26.74 1.59 0.21
CA HIS A 72 -26.38 2.77 -0.57
C HIS A 72 -24.85 3.00 -0.65
N LEU A 73 -24.06 2.24 0.13
CA LEU A 73 -22.60 2.30 0.12
C LEU A 73 -22.02 1.14 -0.67
N TYR A 74 -21.12 1.44 -1.61
CA TYR A 74 -20.37 0.43 -2.34
C TYR A 74 -19.02 0.17 -1.69
N TRP A 75 -18.74 -1.08 -1.34
CA TRP A 75 -17.40 -1.49 -0.93
C TRP A 75 -16.55 -1.85 -2.15
N THR A 76 -15.28 -1.41 -2.16
CA THR A 76 -14.32 -1.83 -3.19
C THR A 76 -12.92 -2.09 -2.62
N PRO A 77 -12.15 -3.05 -3.18
CA PRO A 77 -10.78 -3.29 -2.79
C PRO A 77 -9.83 -2.24 -3.37
N CYS A 78 -8.82 -1.85 -2.59
CA CYS A 78 -7.83 -0.84 -2.94
C CYS A 78 -7.00 -1.24 -4.17
N ALA A 79 -7.20 -0.55 -5.29
CA ALA A 79 -6.51 -0.80 -6.55
C ALA A 79 -4.97 -0.78 -6.43
N ALA A 80 -4.41 0.09 -5.58
CA ALA A 80 -2.97 0.14 -5.33
C ALA A 80 -2.45 -1.13 -4.63
N HIS A 81 -3.20 -1.68 -3.67
CA HIS A 81 -2.88 -2.96 -3.04
C HIS A 81 -3.01 -4.11 -4.05
N CYS A 82 -4.07 -4.12 -4.87
CA CYS A 82 -4.25 -5.13 -5.92
C CYS A 82 -3.08 -5.15 -6.91
N ILE A 83 -2.54 -3.98 -7.29
CA ILE A 83 -1.34 -3.87 -8.13
C ILE A 83 -0.10 -4.41 -7.41
N ASP A 84 0.07 -4.12 -6.11
CA ASP A 84 1.21 -4.63 -5.34
C ASP A 84 1.19 -6.17 -5.21
N LEU A 85 0.00 -6.78 -5.03
CA LEU A 85 -0.19 -8.23 -5.08
C LEU A 85 0.08 -8.84 -6.48
N MET A 86 -0.29 -8.15 -7.56
CA MET A 86 0.05 -8.59 -8.92
C MET A 86 1.57 -8.60 -9.13
N LEU A 87 2.27 -7.57 -8.65
CA LEU A 87 3.73 -7.48 -8.68
C LEU A 87 4.39 -8.51 -7.76
N GLU A 88 3.82 -8.80 -6.59
CA GLU A 88 4.24 -9.92 -5.73
C GLU A 88 4.14 -11.25 -6.48
N GLY A 89 3.00 -11.53 -7.14
CA GLY A 89 2.78 -12.73 -7.93
C GLY A 89 3.84 -12.88 -9.02
N ILE A 90 4.01 -11.87 -9.87
CA ILE A 90 5.03 -11.84 -10.94
C ILE A 90 6.43 -12.04 -10.37
N GLY A 91 6.77 -11.32 -9.29
CA GLY A 91 8.10 -11.35 -8.65
C GLY A 91 8.43 -12.65 -7.91
N LYS A 92 7.43 -13.40 -7.45
CA LYS A 92 7.61 -14.69 -6.75
C LYS A 92 7.50 -15.91 -7.67
N GLN A 93 6.63 -15.86 -8.69
CA GLN A 93 6.29 -16.99 -9.56
C GLN A 93 7.25 -17.13 -10.76
N ILE A 94 7.69 -16.03 -11.39
CA ILE A 94 8.57 -16.10 -12.56
C ILE A 94 10.04 -16.21 -12.11
N PRO A 95 10.75 -17.34 -12.32
CA PRO A 95 12.06 -17.57 -11.71
C PRO A 95 13.13 -16.55 -12.14
N LYS A 96 13.08 -16.10 -13.41
CA LYS A 96 13.99 -15.08 -13.96
C LYS A 96 13.75 -13.70 -13.32
N VAL A 97 12.50 -13.32 -13.06
CA VAL A 97 12.18 -12.05 -12.38
C VAL A 97 12.60 -12.14 -10.91
N LYS A 98 12.30 -13.26 -10.24
CA LYS A 98 12.68 -13.52 -8.85
C LYS A 98 14.19 -13.42 -8.59
N SER A 99 15.02 -13.99 -9.46
CA SER A 99 16.49 -13.90 -9.35
C SER A 99 17.00 -12.49 -9.64
N SER A 100 16.48 -11.82 -10.68
CA SER A 100 16.81 -10.42 -10.99
C SER A 100 16.45 -9.46 -9.85
N LEU A 101 15.25 -9.56 -9.29
CA LEU A 101 14.81 -8.77 -8.13
C LEU A 101 15.68 -9.04 -6.90
N LYS A 102 15.97 -10.31 -6.58
CA LYS A 102 16.84 -10.66 -5.44
C LYS A 102 18.23 -10.03 -5.57
N ARG A 103 18.81 -10.04 -6.76
CA ARG A 103 20.11 -9.42 -7.04
C ARG A 103 20.03 -7.88 -6.94
N CYS A 104 19.05 -7.26 -7.60
CA CYS A 104 18.78 -5.83 -7.54
C CYS A 104 18.62 -5.31 -6.10
N MET A 105 17.87 -6.02 -5.24
CA MET A 105 17.69 -5.66 -3.84
C MET A 105 18.99 -5.75 -3.03
N LEU A 106 19.86 -6.72 -3.33
CA LEU A 106 21.16 -6.86 -2.69
C LEU A 106 22.12 -5.72 -3.12
N GLU A 107 22.17 -5.41 -4.41
CA GLU A 107 22.99 -4.32 -4.96
C GLU A 107 22.51 -2.94 -4.45
N ASN A 108 21.19 -2.69 -4.46
CA ASN A 108 20.61 -1.46 -3.90
C ASN A 108 20.82 -1.36 -2.37
N GLY A 109 20.74 -2.47 -1.65
CA GLY A 109 21.04 -2.53 -0.22
C GLY A 109 22.51 -2.22 0.09
N TYR A 110 23.44 -2.75 -0.70
CA TYR A 110 24.85 -2.42 -0.60
C TYR A 110 25.10 -0.93 -0.86
N ILE A 111 24.59 -0.38 -1.96
CA ILE A 111 24.74 1.05 -2.29
C ILE A 111 24.14 1.93 -1.18
N SER A 112 22.88 1.67 -0.79
CA SER A 112 22.14 2.48 0.19
C SER A 112 22.81 2.54 1.58
N ASN A 113 23.56 1.50 1.97
CA ASN A 113 24.21 1.42 3.27
C ASN A 113 25.61 2.06 3.30
N HIS A 114 26.22 2.37 2.15
CA HIS A 114 27.57 2.92 2.08
C HIS A 114 27.55 4.34 1.49
N ALA A 115 27.51 5.37 2.35
CA ALA A 115 27.44 6.78 1.94
C ALA A 115 28.50 7.22 0.89
N PRO A 116 29.77 6.74 0.90
CA PRO A 116 30.71 7.04 -0.18
C PRO A 116 30.27 6.50 -1.55
N VAL A 117 29.64 5.31 -1.57
CA VAL A 117 29.11 4.68 -2.79
C VAL A 117 27.85 5.40 -3.27
N VAL A 118 26.99 5.88 -2.35
CA VAL A 118 25.84 6.75 -2.70
C VAL A 118 26.32 8.03 -3.38
N ASN A 119 27.31 8.72 -2.81
CA ASN A 119 27.84 9.95 -3.39
C ASN A 119 28.55 9.71 -4.74
N MET A 120 29.30 8.61 -4.87
CA MET A 120 29.90 8.19 -6.14
C MET A 120 28.82 7.93 -7.21
N MET A 121 27.76 7.20 -6.86
CA MET A 121 26.63 6.91 -7.75
C MET A 121 25.88 8.18 -8.17
N ARG A 122 25.68 9.15 -7.26
CA ARG A 122 25.10 10.47 -7.58
C ARG A 122 25.97 11.26 -8.56
N ASN A 123 27.29 11.30 -8.35
CA ASN A 123 28.23 11.99 -9.24
C ASN A 123 28.14 11.46 -10.69
N PHE A 124 28.08 10.13 -10.87
CA PHE A 124 27.95 9.53 -12.21
C PHE A 124 26.54 9.68 -12.82
N THR A 125 25.48 9.66 -12.00
CA THR A 125 24.09 9.66 -12.47
C THR A 125 23.42 11.04 -12.49
N LYS A 126 24.18 12.13 -12.26
CA LYS A 126 23.71 13.53 -12.19
C LYS A 126 22.68 13.74 -11.07
N GLU A 127 23.06 13.42 -9.84
CA GLU A 127 22.23 13.53 -8.62
C GLU A 127 20.92 12.71 -8.63
N ARG A 128 20.78 11.75 -9.55
CA ARG A 128 19.72 10.74 -9.45
C ARG A 128 19.93 9.90 -8.19
N ASN A 129 18.82 9.51 -7.57
CA ASN A 129 18.81 8.70 -6.37
C ASN A 129 18.04 7.40 -6.65
N LEU A 130 18.63 6.26 -6.29
CA LEU A 130 17.88 5.01 -6.19
C LEU A 130 16.82 5.15 -5.09
N HIS A 131 15.62 4.62 -5.32
CA HIS A 131 14.56 4.64 -4.33
C HIS A 131 14.99 3.80 -3.12
N ARG A 132 15.09 4.43 -1.95
CA ARG A 132 15.40 3.75 -0.69
C ARG A 132 14.35 2.66 -0.47
N SER A 133 14.78 1.41 -0.34
CA SER A 133 13.84 0.29 -0.30
C SER A 133 12.90 0.40 0.91
N ALA A 134 11.62 0.62 0.66
CA ALA A 134 10.57 0.54 1.65
C ALA A 134 10.24 -0.94 1.88
N ILE A 135 10.31 -1.38 3.15
CA ILE A 135 10.24 -2.78 3.57
C ILE A 135 8.90 -3.46 3.18
N THR A 136 7.87 -2.68 2.85
CA THR A 136 6.45 -3.09 2.90
C THR A 136 5.65 -2.94 1.60
N ARG A 137 6.29 -2.80 0.42
CA ARG A 137 5.57 -2.85 -0.88
C ARG A 137 6.42 -3.39 -2.04
N PHE A 138 5.90 -4.38 -2.77
CA PHE A 138 6.58 -5.06 -3.88
C PHE A 138 6.87 -4.13 -5.07
N ALA A 139 6.03 -3.11 -5.30
CA ALA A 139 6.24 -2.07 -6.28
C ALA A 139 7.60 -1.37 -6.14
N THR A 140 8.11 -1.20 -4.91
CA THR A 140 9.45 -0.61 -4.70
C THR A 140 10.54 -1.44 -5.39
N SER A 141 10.46 -2.77 -5.29
CA SER A 141 11.46 -3.68 -5.86
C SER A 141 11.53 -3.58 -7.39
N PHE A 142 10.38 -3.41 -8.05
CA PHE A 142 10.32 -3.17 -9.50
C PHE A 142 10.75 -1.76 -9.90
N ILE A 143 10.43 -0.74 -9.09
CA ILE A 143 10.89 0.65 -9.30
C ILE A 143 12.41 0.72 -9.22
N THR A 144 13.03 0.14 -8.18
CA THR A 144 14.49 0.08 -8.04
C THR A 144 15.14 -0.69 -9.20
N LEU A 145 14.56 -1.83 -9.62
CA LEU A 145 15.06 -2.58 -10.78
C LEU A 145 15.03 -1.72 -12.05
N SER A 146 13.92 -1.01 -12.30
CA SER A 146 13.81 -0.07 -13.40
C SER A 146 14.82 1.07 -13.31
N GLN A 147 15.07 1.62 -12.12
CA GLN A 147 16.07 2.68 -11.91
C GLN A 147 17.52 2.19 -12.11
N LEU A 148 17.83 0.93 -11.84
CA LEU A 148 19.15 0.34 -12.15
C LEU A 148 19.30 0.01 -13.65
N MET A 149 18.20 -0.31 -14.34
CA MET A 149 18.22 -0.60 -15.79
C MET A 149 18.23 0.66 -16.67
N ASN A 150 17.87 1.83 -16.14
CA ASN A 150 17.74 3.10 -16.88
C ASN A 150 18.71 4.20 -16.38
N GLN A 151 19.92 3.82 -15.96
CA GLN A 151 20.96 4.79 -15.55
C GLN A 151 21.62 5.46 -16.75
#